data_AF-Q0S343-F1
#
_entry.id   AF-Q0S343-F1
#
_cell.length_a   1.000
_cell.length_b   1.000
_cell.length_c   1.000
_cell.angle_alpha   90.00
_cell.angle_beta   90.00
_cell.angle_gamma   90.00
#
_symmetry.space_group_name_H-M   'P 1'
#
loop_
_entity.id
_entity.type
_entity.pdbx_description
1 polymer ?
#
loop_
_entity_poly.entity_id
_entity_poly.type
_entity_poly.pdbx_seq_one_letter_code
_entity_poly.pdbx_strand_id
1 'polypeptide(L)'
;MEWDLPRLLNRPPLTSDEPLSPDHAASRISAYIYGNILVLAALIPVTKSQETLGIAIVLGAALSTFLAHVFAESVGQTLRLGRSLSGTERVRELRDSVPVLTSAVVPAVILCTALLGWLEPRTAQLIAEIVMIARIGSISYVISRLRRERVTNGTHLAAFGLAVIATIIVVIKVFLTH
;
A
#
# COMPACT_ATOMS: atom_id res chain seq x y z
N MET A 1 0.07 26.99 5.11
CA MET A 1 -0.27 25.71 4.44
C MET A 1 -0.17 24.62 5.50
N GLU A 2 -1.25 24.39 6.24
CA GLU A 2 -1.28 23.42 7.34
C GLU A 2 -1.41 22.01 6.76
N TRP A 3 -0.37 21.21 6.97
CA TRP A 3 -0.34 19.81 6.55
C TRP A 3 -1.13 18.98 7.56
N ASP A 4 -2.37 18.62 7.20
CA ASP A 4 -3.27 17.84 8.04
C ASP A 4 -2.89 16.34 7.98
N LEU A 5 -1.77 15.99 8.63
CA LEU A 5 -1.16 14.65 8.68
C LEU A 5 -2.13 13.50 9.04
N PRO A 6 -3.12 13.68 9.95
CA PRO A 6 -4.12 12.63 10.22
C PRO A 6 -4.99 12.31 9.00
N ARG A 7 -5.28 13.28 8.13
CA ARG A 7 -6.07 13.06 6.90
C ARG A 7 -5.29 12.28 5.84
N LEU A 8 -3.98 12.48 5.73
CA LEU A 8 -3.10 11.73 4.82
C LEU A 8 -2.92 10.27 5.26
N LEU A 9 -2.99 10.00 6.56
CA LEU A 9 -2.78 8.66 7.13
C LEU A 9 -4.05 7.80 7.09
N ASN A 10 -5.23 8.40 7.35
CA ASN A 10 -6.49 7.69 7.55
C ASN A 10 -7.49 7.75 6.38
N ARG A 11 -7.27 8.58 5.36
CA ARG A 11 -8.02 8.43 4.11
C ARG A 11 -7.27 7.47 3.21
N PRO A 12 -7.89 6.37 2.75
CA PRO A 12 -7.45 5.79 1.50
C PRO A 12 -7.36 6.94 0.48
N PRO A 13 -6.30 7.07 -0.32
CA PRO A 13 -6.16 8.10 -1.38
C PRO A 13 -7.21 7.97 -2.52
N LEU A 14 -8.37 7.39 -2.21
CA LEU A 14 -9.48 7.03 -3.06
C LEU A 14 -10.58 8.11 -3.06
N THR A 15 -10.47 9.14 -2.21
CA THR A 15 -11.43 10.27 -2.17
C THR A 15 -10.80 11.51 -2.79
N SER A 16 -10.85 11.60 -4.12
CA SER A 16 -10.91 12.88 -4.83
C SER A 16 -12.38 13.31 -4.91
N ASP A 17 -12.68 14.60 -4.75
CA ASP A 17 -14.05 15.14 -4.82
C ASP A 17 -14.71 15.01 -6.21
N GLU A 18 -13.93 14.61 -7.22
CA GLU A 18 -14.41 14.26 -8.56
C GLU A 18 -14.82 12.77 -8.61
N PRO A 19 -16.02 12.43 -9.12
CA PRO A 19 -16.42 11.04 -9.31
C PRO A 19 -15.42 10.32 -10.22
N LEU A 20 -14.63 9.42 -9.64
CA LEU A 20 -13.66 8.60 -10.36
C LEU A 20 -14.39 7.67 -11.34
N SER A 21 -13.91 7.58 -12.58
CA SER A 21 -14.40 6.54 -13.49
C SER A 21 -14.05 5.15 -12.94
N PRO A 22 -14.82 4.10 -13.27
CA PRO A 22 -14.58 2.74 -12.78
C PRO A 22 -13.15 2.24 -13.00
N ASP A 23 -12.55 2.56 -14.15
CA ASP A 23 -11.18 2.16 -14.49
C ASP A 23 -10.13 2.82 -13.58
N HIS A 24 -10.28 4.11 -13.28
CA HIS A 24 -9.36 4.80 -12.35
C HIS A 24 -9.53 4.29 -10.91
N ALA A 25 -10.77 4.00 -10.49
CA ALA A 25 -11.02 3.41 -9.17
C ALA A 25 -10.36 2.02 -9.06
N ALA A 26 -10.51 1.17 -10.09
CA ALA A 26 -9.89 -0.15 -10.15
C ALA A 26 -8.35 -0.07 -10.17
N SER A 27 -7.77 0.85 -10.93
CA SER A 27 -6.33 1.10 -10.96
C SER A 27 -5.80 1.51 -9.58
N ARG A 28 -6.42 2.51 -8.93
CA ARG A 28 -6.01 2.97 -7.59
C ARG A 28 -6.16 1.90 -6.52
N ILE A 29 -7.24 1.11 -6.55
CA ILE A 29 -7.42 0.00 -5.63
C ILE A 29 -6.31 -1.03 -5.85
N SER A 30 -6.03 -1.41 -7.09
CA SER A 30 -4.96 -2.37 -7.42
C SER A 30 -3.60 -1.88 -6.94
N ALA A 31 -3.25 -0.63 -7.26
CA ALA A 31 -2.04 0.04 -6.79
C ALA A 31 -1.94 0.01 -5.24
N TYR A 32 -3.05 0.25 -4.55
CA TYR A 32 -3.11 0.15 -3.09
C TYR A 32 -2.87 -1.29 -2.61
N ILE A 33 -3.51 -2.31 -3.19
CA ILE A 33 -3.31 -3.72 -2.80
C ILE A 33 -1.85 -4.13 -3.01
N TYR A 34 -1.30 -3.90 -4.21
CA TYR A 34 0.07 -4.26 -4.56
C TYR A 34 1.09 -3.57 -3.65
N GLY A 35 0.91 -2.27 -3.40
CA GLY A 35 1.77 -1.52 -2.48
C GLY A 35 1.79 -2.14 -1.08
N ASN A 36 0.62 -2.43 -0.51
CA ASN A 36 0.54 -3.01 0.83
C ASN A 36 1.19 -4.41 0.93
N ILE A 37 0.98 -5.26 -0.08
CA ILE A 37 1.60 -6.59 -0.12
C ILE A 37 3.14 -6.48 -0.22
N LEU A 38 3.65 -5.59 -1.07
CA LEU A 38 5.09 -5.42 -1.27
C LEU A 38 5.76 -4.79 -0.05
N VAL A 39 5.11 -3.85 0.63
CA VAL A 39 5.60 -3.31 1.90
C VAL A 39 5.62 -4.38 3.00
N LEU A 40 4.58 -5.21 3.10
CA LEU A 40 4.59 -6.37 3.99
C LEU A 40 5.73 -7.35 3.64
N ALA A 41 6.00 -7.54 2.35
CA ALA A 41 7.14 -8.29 1.86
C ALA A 41 8.51 -7.60 2.14
N ALA A 42 8.55 -6.29 2.31
CA ALA A 42 9.79 -5.57 2.67
C ALA A 42 10.06 -5.55 4.19
N LEU A 43 9.05 -5.80 5.04
CA LEU A 43 9.18 -5.70 6.50
C LEU A 43 9.98 -6.84 7.18
N ILE A 44 9.98 -8.06 6.64
CA ILE A 44 10.60 -9.22 7.36
C ILE A 44 12.14 -9.25 7.33
N PRO A 45 12.87 -8.80 6.29
CA PRO A 45 14.32 -8.65 6.37
C PRO A 45 14.78 -7.71 7.50
N VAL A 46 13.90 -6.82 7.97
CA VAL A 46 14.22 -5.80 8.98
C VAL A 46 14.72 -6.41 10.28
N THR A 47 14.14 -7.54 10.72
CA THR A 47 14.50 -8.23 11.97
C THR A 47 15.96 -8.65 12.09
N LYS A 48 16.69 -8.77 10.97
CA LYS A 48 18.13 -9.14 10.96
C LYS A 48 19.06 -7.96 10.60
N SER A 49 18.49 -6.78 10.38
CA SER A 49 19.22 -5.59 9.95
C SER A 49 19.27 -4.53 11.04
N GLN A 50 20.19 -3.58 10.93
CA GLN A 50 20.16 -2.36 11.76
C GLN A 50 18.85 -1.59 11.49
N GLU A 51 18.27 -0.97 12.52
CA GLU A 51 16.96 -0.30 12.45
C GLU A 51 16.84 0.69 11.27
N THR A 52 17.87 1.51 11.04
CA THR A 52 17.93 2.46 9.92
C THR A 52 17.93 1.76 8.56
N LEU A 53 18.61 0.61 8.44
CA LEU A 53 18.64 -0.17 7.22
C LEU A 53 17.25 -0.78 6.93
N GLY A 54 16.52 -1.17 7.97
CA GLY A 54 15.17 -1.70 7.83
C GLY A 54 14.16 -0.69 7.27
N ILE A 55 14.19 0.54 7.77
CA ILE A 55 13.34 1.63 7.23
C ILE A 55 13.73 1.93 5.77
N ALA A 56 15.02 1.97 5.47
CA ALA A 56 15.50 2.17 4.10
C ALA A 56 15.04 1.06 3.14
N ILE A 57 15.01 -0.20 3.59
CA ILE A 57 14.48 -1.33 2.80
C ILE A 57 13.00 -1.14 2.50
N VAL A 58 12.19 -0.77 3.49
CA VAL A 58 10.74 -0.56 3.31
C VAL A 58 10.47 0.61 2.35
N LEU A 59 11.13 1.74 2.57
CA LEU A 59 10.98 2.92 1.70
C LEU A 59 11.51 2.65 0.29
N GLY A 60 12.65 1.97 0.18
CA GLY A 60 13.26 1.58 -1.08
C GLY A 60 12.36 0.64 -1.89
N ALA A 61 11.76 -0.36 -1.24
CA ALA A 61 10.82 -1.27 -1.87
C ALA A 61 9.56 -0.55 -2.38
N ALA A 62 9.01 0.38 -1.59
CA ALA A 62 7.85 1.16 -2.01
C ALA A 62 8.17 2.11 -3.18
N LEU A 63 9.33 2.77 -3.14
CA LEU A 63 9.79 3.67 -4.19
C LEU A 63 10.08 2.92 -5.50
N SER A 64 10.82 1.81 -5.43
CA SER A 64 11.13 1.00 -6.63
C SER A 64 9.89 0.42 -7.26
N THR A 65 8.94 -0.06 -6.44
CA THR A 65 7.64 -0.54 -6.90
C THR A 65 6.84 0.56 -7.56
N PHE A 66 6.78 1.75 -6.95
CA PHE A 66 6.08 2.89 -7.54
C PHE A 66 6.64 3.23 -8.93
N LEU A 67 7.97 3.31 -9.05
CA LEU A 67 8.62 3.58 -10.33
C LEU A 67 8.34 2.48 -11.36
N ALA A 68 8.38 1.22 -10.95
CA ALA A 68 8.06 0.08 -11.81
C ALA A 68 6.59 0.11 -12.28
N HIS A 69 5.66 0.46 -11.41
CA HIS A 69 4.23 0.54 -11.73
C HIS A 69 3.94 1.65 -12.74
N VAL A 70 4.50 2.85 -12.50
CA VAL A 70 4.41 3.99 -13.43
C VAL A 70 5.01 3.63 -14.78
N PHE A 71 6.17 2.97 -14.79
CA PHE A 71 6.80 2.54 -16.04
C PHE A 71 5.92 1.54 -16.81
N ALA A 72 5.39 0.53 -16.13
CA ALA A 72 4.56 -0.51 -16.75
C ALA A 72 3.25 0.05 -17.33
N GLU A 73 2.57 0.95 -16.60
CA GLU A 73 1.35 1.58 -17.07
C GLU A 73 1.62 2.49 -18.27
N SER A 74 2.69 3.29 -18.23
CA SER A 74 3.05 4.20 -19.33
C SER A 74 3.37 3.45 -20.62
N VAL A 75 4.06 2.31 -20.52
CA VAL A 75 4.33 1.42 -21.67
C VAL A 75 3.02 0.80 -22.18
N GLY A 76 2.16 0.31 -21.28
CA GLY A 76 0.87 -0.29 -21.63
C GLY A 76 -0.08 0.69 -22.34
N GLN A 77 -0.18 1.93 -21.84
CA GLN A 77 -1.00 2.98 -22.43
C GLN A 77 -0.52 3.41 -23.80
N THR A 78 0.81 3.55 -23.98
CA THR A 78 1.39 3.92 -25.28
C THR A 78 1.02 2.89 -26.36
N LEU A 79 1.05 1.60 -26.02
CA LEU A 79 0.63 0.53 -26.92
C LEU A 79 -0.88 0.52 -27.18
N ARG A 80 -1.71 0.77 -26.16
CA ARG A 80 -3.18 0.82 -26.29
C ARG A 80 -3.68 1.99 -27.11
N LEU A 81 -3.06 3.16 -26.96
CA LEU A 81 -3.48 4.40 -27.61
C LEU A 81 -2.83 4.63 -28.97
N GLY A 82 -1.75 3.89 -29.29
CA GLY A 82 -0.96 4.08 -30.51
C GLY A 82 -0.24 5.44 -30.56
N ARG A 83 -0.15 6.15 -29.42
CA ARG A 83 0.51 7.44 -29.27
C ARG A 83 1.10 7.58 -27.88
N SER A 84 2.05 8.51 -27.72
CA SER A 84 2.53 8.90 -26.40
C SER A 84 1.45 9.61 -25.60
N LEU A 85 1.55 9.50 -24.27
CA LEU A 85 0.72 10.22 -23.33
C LEU A 85 1.06 11.72 -23.36
N SER A 86 0.02 12.54 -23.31
CA SER A 86 0.15 13.98 -23.05
C SER A 86 0.63 14.23 -21.62
N GLY A 87 1.16 15.43 -21.36
CA GLY A 87 1.67 15.77 -20.02
C GLY A 87 0.61 15.67 -18.92
N THR A 88 -0.64 16.02 -19.22
CA THR A 88 -1.76 15.93 -18.27
C THR A 88 -2.17 14.49 -17.98
N GLU A 89 -2.19 13.62 -18.98
CA GLU A 89 -2.44 12.18 -18.80
C GLU A 89 -1.35 11.53 -17.94
N ARG A 90 -0.08 11.89 -18.18
CA ARG A 90 1.06 11.37 -17.42
C ARG A 90 1.02 11.77 -15.94
N VAL A 91 0.64 13.01 -15.64
CA VAL A 91 0.44 13.48 -14.26
C VAL A 91 -0.72 12.76 -13.58
N ARG A 92 -1.80 12.44 -14.32
CA ARG A 92 -2.93 11.69 -13.78
C ARG A 92 -2.54 10.26 -13.41
N GLU A 93 -1.80 9.59 -14.29
CA GLU A 93 -1.30 8.23 -14.07
C GLU A 93 -0.33 8.14 -12.88
N LEU A 94 0.57 9.14 -12.76
CA LEU A 94 1.44 9.28 -11.59
C LEU A 94 0.62 9.38 -10.29
N ARG A 95 -0.44 10.19 -10.29
CA ARG A 95 -1.34 10.35 -9.12
C ARG A 95 -2.09 9.06 -8.80
N ASP A 96 -2.52 8.32 -9.80
CA ASP A 96 -3.22 7.05 -9.60
C ASP A 96 -2.28 5.96 -9.03
N SER A 97 -0.96 6.12 -9.23
CA SER A 97 0.09 5.26 -8.67
C SER A 97 0.56 5.65 -7.27
N VAL A 98 0.28 6.87 -6.80
CA VAL A 98 0.61 7.36 -5.43
C VAL A 98 0.19 6.41 -4.29
N PRO A 99 -0.95 5.68 -4.37
CA PRO A 99 -1.32 4.70 -3.34
C PRO A 99 -0.22 3.70 -3.01
N VAL A 100 0.61 3.30 -3.99
CA VAL A 100 1.79 2.44 -3.76
C VAL A 100 2.76 3.10 -2.79
N LEU A 101 3.17 4.33 -3.05
CA LEU A 101 4.15 5.04 -2.23
C LEU A 101 3.61 5.30 -0.81
N THR A 102 2.33 5.67 -0.71
CA THR A 102 1.68 5.92 0.59
C THR A 102 1.48 4.67 1.45
N SER A 103 1.60 3.47 0.86
CA SER A 103 1.47 2.22 1.61
C SER A 103 2.60 2.03 2.63
N ALA A 104 3.78 2.60 2.38
CA ALA A 104 4.95 2.52 3.28
C ALA A 104 4.94 3.51 4.44
N VAL A 105 4.12 4.58 4.38
CA VAL A 105 4.18 5.68 5.37
C VAL A 105 3.88 5.19 6.78
N VAL A 106 2.75 4.49 6.96
CA VAL A 106 2.33 3.98 8.27
C VAL A 106 3.36 3.02 8.87
N PRO A 107 3.79 1.94 8.17
CA PRO A 107 4.79 1.04 8.74
C PRO A 107 6.15 1.73 8.96
N ALA A 108 6.57 2.65 8.10
CA ALA A 108 7.80 3.41 8.32
C ALA A 108 7.73 4.26 9.59
N VAL A 109 6.61 4.94 9.85
CA VAL A 109 6.38 5.69 11.10
C VAL A 109 6.44 4.76 12.31
N ILE A 110 5.83 3.58 12.23
CA ILE A 110 5.90 2.58 13.31
C ILE A 110 7.34 2.15 13.55
N LEU A 111 8.11 1.84 12.50
CA LEU A 111 9.52 1.48 12.64
C LEU A 111 10.37 2.61 13.22
N CYS A 112 10.09 3.87 12.87
CA CYS A 112 10.77 5.02 13.47
C CYS A 112 10.60 5.11 14.99
N THR A 113 9.53 4.54 15.56
CA THR A 113 9.39 4.50 17.02
C THR A 113 10.45 3.64 17.70
N ALA A 114 11.02 2.66 17.00
CA ALA A 114 12.15 1.87 17.50
C ALA A 114 13.45 2.70 17.54
N LEU A 115 13.71 3.50 16.49
CA LEU A 115 14.85 4.43 16.45
C LEU A 115 14.83 5.45 17.60
N LEU A 116 13.62 5.86 18.03
CA LEU A 116 13.42 6.78 19.14
C LEU A 116 13.49 6.09 20.52
N GLY A 117 13.68 4.77 20.55
CA GLY A 117 13.70 3.97 21.77
C GLY A 117 12.34 3.81 22.45
N TRP A 118 11.23 4.13 21.77
CA TRP A 118 9.88 3.99 22.35
C TRP A 118 9.41 2.54 22.34
N LEU A 119 9.79 1.78 21.32
CA LEU A 119 9.47 0.36 21.17
C LEU A 119 10.74 -0.43 20.90
N GLU A 120 10.77 -1.69 21.33
CA GLU A 120 11.79 -2.63 20.89
C GLU A 120 11.65 -2.88 19.37
N PRO A 121 12.74 -3.00 18.59
CA PRO A 121 12.69 -3.18 17.13
C PRO A 121 11.78 -4.32 16.67
N ARG A 122 11.84 -5.46 17.39
CA ARG A 122 10.99 -6.62 17.12
C ARG A 122 9.50 -6.31 17.34
N THR A 123 9.17 -5.53 18.37
CA THR A 123 7.80 -5.12 18.69
C THR A 123 7.28 -4.12 17.67
N ALA A 124 8.08 -3.11 17.29
CA ALA A 124 7.72 -2.17 16.23
C ALA A 124 7.46 -2.88 14.89
N GLN A 125 8.31 -3.85 14.52
CA GLN A 125 8.10 -4.65 13.32
C GLN A 125 6.81 -5.48 13.39
N LEU A 126 6.58 -6.19 14.50
CA LEU A 126 5.36 -7.00 14.65
C LEU A 126 4.09 -6.14 14.55
N ILE A 127 4.09 -4.95 15.17
CA ILE A 127 2.98 -4.00 15.08
C ILE A 127 2.81 -3.53 13.63
N ALA A 128 3.90 -3.20 12.93
CA ALA A 128 3.84 -2.81 11.53
C ALA A 128 3.23 -3.91 10.65
N GLU A 129 3.65 -5.17 10.84
CA GLU A 129 3.10 -6.33 10.11
C GLU A 129 1.60 -6.52 10.38
N ILE A 130 1.18 -6.46 11.65
CA ILE A 130 -0.24 -6.57 12.03
C ILE A 130 -1.06 -5.45 11.40
N VAL A 131 -0.56 -4.21 11.43
CA VAL A 131 -1.23 -3.06 10.81
C VAL A 131 -1.37 -3.25 9.30
N MET A 132 -0.37 -3.81 8.63
CA MET A 132 -0.43 -4.09 7.20
C MET A 132 -1.44 -5.19 6.87
N ILE A 133 -1.49 -6.28 7.65
CA ILE A 133 -2.51 -7.33 7.50
C ILE A 133 -3.91 -6.74 7.69
N ALA A 134 -4.11 -5.93 8.73
CA ALA A 134 -5.39 -5.26 8.98
C ALA A 134 -5.78 -4.31 7.84
N ARG A 135 -4.82 -3.56 7.27
CA ARG A 135 -5.03 -2.72 6.08
C ARG A 135 -5.49 -3.54 4.89
N ILE A 136 -4.82 -4.66 4.61
CA ILE A 136 -5.15 -5.54 3.48
C ILE A 136 -6.56 -6.13 3.68
N GLY A 137 -6.85 -6.69 4.85
CA GLY A 137 -8.19 -7.20 5.16
C GLY A 137 -9.26 -6.10 5.07
N SER A 138 -8.92 -4.86 5.40
CA SER A 138 -9.88 -3.75 5.37
C SER A 138 -10.26 -3.27 3.97
N ILE A 139 -9.55 -3.71 2.92
CA ILE A 139 -9.79 -3.29 1.53
C ILE A 139 -11.24 -3.56 1.10
N SER A 140 -11.83 -4.70 1.47
CA SER A 140 -13.21 -5.02 1.09
C SER A 140 -14.21 -4.00 1.61
N TYR A 141 -14.04 -3.47 2.83
CA TYR A 141 -14.89 -2.41 3.37
C TYR A 141 -14.68 -1.08 2.65
N VAL A 142 -13.43 -0.77 2.28
CA VAL A 142 -13.11 0.42 1.50
C VAL A 142 -13.79 0.37 0.13
N ILE A 143 -13.76 -0.78 -0.54
CA ILE A 143 -14.43 -0.99 -1.83
C ILE A 143 -15.95 -0.82 -1.68
N SER A 144 -16.58 -1.46 -0.69
CA SER A 144 -18.03 -1.30 -0.44
C SER A 144 -18.39 0.16 -0.18
N ARG A 145 -17.57 0.89 0.60
CA ARG A 145 -17.78 2.32 0.87
C ARG A 145 -17.68 3.17 -0.39
N LEU A 146 -16.71 2.92 -1.27
CA LEU A 146 -16.55 3.66 -2.53
C LEU A 146 -17.71 3.42 -3.49
N ARG A 147 -18.22 2.18 -3.54
CA ARG A 147 -19.40 1.83 -4.34
C ARG A 147 -20.73 2.31 -3.73
N ARG A 148 -20.69 2.93 -2.54
CA ARG A 148 -21.87 3.26 -1.71
C ARG A 148 -22.79 2.04 -1.47
N GLU A 149 -22.20 0.86 -1.44
CA GLU A 149 -22.88 -0.40 -1.14
C GLU A 149 -22.95 -0.61 0.38
N ARG A 150 -23.95 -1.35 0.84
CA ARG A 150 -24.03 -1.75 2.25
C ARG A 150 -22.97 -2.81 2.53
N VAL A 151 -22.34 -2.74 3.70
CA VAL A 151 -21.48 -3.82 4.20
C VAL A 151 -22.35 -5.06 4.41
N THR A 152 -21.97 -6.17 3.82
CA THR A 152 -22.69 -7.45 3.91
C THR A 152 -21.81 -8.53 4.54
N ASN A 153 -22.39 -9.70 4.83
CA ASN A 153 -21.62 -10.88 5.22
C ASN A 153 -20.57 -11.27 4.17
N GLY A 154 -20.83 -11.01 2.89
CA GLY A 154 -19.86 -11.18 1.81
C GLY A 154 -18.65 -10.24 1.95
N THR A 155 -18.87 -8.98 2.36
CA THR A 155 -17.78 -8.02 2.65
C THR A 155 -16.90 -8.51 3.78
N HIS A 156 -17.49 -9.04 4.86
CA HIS A 156 -16.76 -9.61 5.99
C HIS A 156 -15.96 -10.86 5.59
N LEU A 157 -16.55 -11.75 4.80
CA LEU A 157 -15.88 -12.95 4.31
C LEU A 157 -14.70 -12.62 3.39
N ALA A 158 -14.88 -11.64 2.49
CA ALA A 158 -13.80 -11.15 1.62
C ALA A 158 -12.67 -10.50 2.44
N ALA A 159 -13.01 -9.69 3.44
CA ALA A 159 -12.03 -9.08 4.34
C ALA A 159 -11.22 -10.14 5.10
N PHE A 160 -11.90 -11.15 5.63
CA PHE A 160 -11.26 -12.28 6.29
C PHE A 160 -10.36 -13.06 5.33
N GLY A 161 -10.84 -13.38 4.13
CA GLY A 161 -10.05 -14.07 3.10
C GLY A 161 -8.79 -13.30 2.71
N LEU A 162 -8.88 -11.98 2.50
CA LEU A 162 -7.73 -11.12 2.22
C LEU A 162 -6.72 -11.09 3.37
N ALA A 163 -7.21 -11.03 4.62
CA ALA A 163 -6.34 -11.09 5.80
C ALA A 163 -5.62 -12.45 5.89
N VAL A 164 -6.33 -13.57 5.66
CA VAL A 164 -5.75 -14.92 5.63
C VAL A 164 -4.65 -15.01 4.57
N ILE A 165 -4.89 -14.51 3.35
CA ILE A 165 -3.88 -14.49 2.29
C ILE A 165 -2.65 -13.67 2.73
N ALA A 166 -2.86 -12.49 3.30
CA ALA A 166 -1.75 -11.67 3.81
C ALA A 166 -0.95 -12.39 4.91
N THR A 167 -1.63 -13.07 5.84
CA THR A 167 -1.00 -13.90 6.87
C THR A 167 -0.21 -15.06 6.25
N ILE A 168 -0.76 -15.75 5.24
CA ILE A 168 -0.05 -16.83 4.53
C ILE A 168 1.22 -16.28 3.88
N ILE A 169 1.19 -15.11 3.26
CA ILE A 169 2.38 -14.46 2.69
C ILE A 169 3.45 -14.25 3.75
N VAL A 170 3.07 -13.77 4.94
CA VAL A 170 4.00 -13.61 6.08
C VAL A 170 4.57 -14.97 6.50
N VAL A 171 3.72 -15.97 6.69
CA VAL A 171 4.14 -17.33 7.11
C VAL A 171 5.11 -17.95 6.11
N ILE A 172 4.77 -17.99 4.81
CA ILE A 172 5.64 -18.52 3.75
C ILE A 172 7.01 -17.83 3.82
N LYS A 173 6.99 -16.50 3.93
CA LYS A 173 8.22 -15.72 3.93
C LYS A 173 9.07 -15.96 5.18
N VAL A 174 8.46 -16.09 6.36
CA VAL A 174 9.16 -16.45 7.61
C VAL A 174 9.83 -17.81 7.45
N PHE A 175 9.14 -18.80 6.88
CA PHE A 175 9.73 -20.11 6.60
C PHE A 175 10.89 -20.06 5.60
N LEU A 176 10.82 -19.21 4.58
CA LEU A 176 11.87 -19.08 3.55
C LEU A 176 13.09 -18.25 4.01
N THR A 177 12.95 -17.45 5.07
CA THR A 177 14.01 -16.56 5.59
C THR A 177 14.63 -17.04 6.91
N HIS A 178 14.11 -18.15 7.45
CA HIS A 178 14.71 -18.93 8.54
C HIS A 178 15.75 -19.93 8.01
#